data_AF-A0A7W0Z6U0-F1
#
_entry.id   AF-A0A7W0Z6U0-F1
#
_cell.length_a   1.000
_cell.length_b   1.000
_cell.length_c   1.000
_cell.angle_alpha   90.00
_cell.angle_beta   90.00
_cell.angle_gamma   90.00
#
_symmetry.space_group_name_H-M   'P 1'
#
loop_
_entity.id
_entity.type
_entity.pdbx_description
1 polymer ?
#
loop_
_entity_poly.entity_id
_entity_poly.type
_entity_poly.pdbx_seq_one_letter_code
_entity_poly.pdbx_strand_id
1 'polypeptide(L)'
;MARPGLVKQAPPLDGCPNDSPVLVSSTCVHLVGQSCPRDYGARAGQYPAAHDNEHFLAAYDVQGGEFVHGELPEAAGAWERVAGRVRKHCGRSLISHEILALSRPQHIERIAASLHPVPVHVIVMGRCLADVLPSTYQEKVKQRDPDVSWPDFLGNCDRPDGMWG
;
A
#
# COMPACT_ATOMS: atom_id res chain seq x y z
N MET A 1 10.00 17.74 -22.88
CA MET A 1 9.95 18.46 -21.59
C MET A 1 8.51 18.49 -21.12
N ALA A 2 8.10 17.58 -20.24
CA ALA A 2 6.76 17.59 -19.65
C ALA A 2 6.77 18.41 -18.35
N ARG A 3 5.79 19.30 -18.19
CA ARG A 3 5.64 20.17 -17.02
C ARG A 3 5.13 19.36 -15.82
N PRO A 4 5.61 19.61 -14.58
CA PRO A 4 5.03 19.00 -13.39
C PRO A 4 3.61 19.56 -13.18
N GLY A 5 2.63 18.67 -13.13
CA GLY A 5 1.24 19.02 -12.81
C GLY A 5 1.13 19.56 -11.40
N LEU A 6 0.54 20.74 -11.27
CA LEU A 6 0.23 21.40 -10.00
C LEU A 6 -0.65 20.50 -9.14
N VAL A 7 -0.15 20.05 -8.00
CA VAL A 7 -0.99 19.49 -6.92
C VAL A 7 -1.85 20.63 -6.38
N LYS A 8 -3.16 20.56 -6.59
CA LYS A 8 -4.10 21.50 -5.94
C LYS A 8 -4.20 21.11 -4.46
N GLN A 9 -3.76 21.99 -3.56
CA GLN A 9 -3.95 21.84 -2.11
C GLN A 9 -5.45 21.86 -1.79
N ALA A 10 -5.94 20.88 -1.01
CA ALA A 10 -7.29 20.92 -0.46
C ALA A 10 -7.32 21.87 0.75
N PRO A 11 -8.48 22.48 1.08
CA PRO A 11 -8.59 23.31 2.27
C PRO A 11 -8.27 22.50 3.54
N PRO A 12 -7.65 23.13 4.55
CA PRO A 12 -7.28 22.45 5.78
C PRO A 12 -8.52 21.94 6.52
N LEU A 13 -8.37 20.82 7.24
CA LEU A 13 -9.35 20.45 8.26
C LEU A 13 -9.34 21.52 9.35
N ASP A 14 -10.52 21.92 9.84
CA ASP A 14 -10.64 22.93 10.89
C ASP A 14 -9.71 22.64 12.07
N GLY A 15 -8.74 23.53 12.31
CA GLY A 15 -7.79 23.43 13.42
C GLY A 15 -6.49 22.65 13.17
N CYS A 16 -6.25 22.06 11.99
CA CYS A 16 -4.96 21.44 11.64
C CYS A 16 -4.16 22.32 10.64
N PRO A 17 -2.83 22.48 10.80
CA PRO A 17 -2.00 23.23 9.85
C PRO A 17 -1.98 22.60 8.45
N ASN A 18 -1.74 23.44 7.44
CA ASN A 18 -1.92 23.19 6.00
C ASN A 18 -1.00 22.10 5.38
N ASP A 19 -0.16 21.45 6.19
CA ASP A 19 0.86 20.48 5.78
C ASP A 19 0.46 19.03 6.12
N SER A 20 -0.81 18.66 5.89
CA SER A 20 -1.35 17.32 6.22
C SER A 20 -1.52 16.40 5.01
N PRO A 21 -0.46 15.99 4.27
CA PRO A 21 -0.61 14.96 3.24
C PRO A 21 -0.66 13.56 3.87
N VAL A 22 -1.64 12.77 3.47
CA VAL A 22 -1.59 11.31 3.62
C VAL A 22 -0.73 10.75 2.51
N LEU A 23 0.23 9.90 2.86
CA LEU A 23 1.11 9.22 1.92
C LEU A 23 0.68 7.77 1.86
N VAL A 24 0.52 7.24 0.65
CA VAL A 24 0.38 5.81 0.44
C VAL A 24 1.67 5.30 -0.20
N SER A 25 2.34 4.32 0.41
CA SER A 25 3.61 3.76 -0.09
C SER A 25 3.54 2.25 -0.23
N SER A 26 4.47 1.70 -1.01
CA SER A 26 4.78 0.26 -1.07
C SER A 26 6.03 -0.10 -0.23
N THR A 27 6.34 -1.39 -0.14
CA THR A 27 7.07 -2.24 0.82
C THR A 27 8.18 -1.64 1.71
N CYS A 28 9.02 -0.70 1.27
CA CYS A 28 10.19 -0.27 2.08
C CYS A 28 9.83 0.62 3.27
N VAL A 29 8.78 1.45 3.17
CA VAL A 29 8.37 2.33 4.28
C VAL A 29 7.52 1.57 5.32
N HIS A 30 6.85 0.49 4.89
CA HIS A 30 6.12 -0.43 5.75
C HIS A 30 7.00 -1.01 6.86
N LEU A 31 8.19 -1.52 6.50
CA LEU A 31 9.12 -2.15 7.45
C LEU A 31 9.61 -1.16 8.53
N VAL A 32 9.89 0.10 8.16
CA VAL A 32 10.31 1.14 9.12
C VAL A 32 9.15 1.58 10.00
N GLY A 33 7.95 1.74 9.42
CA GLY A 33 6.73 2.08 10.16
C GLY A 33 6.30 0.99 11.15
N GLN A 34 6.40 -0.28 10.76
CA GLN A 34 6.12 -1.44 11.62
C GLN A 34 7.15 -1.61 12.73
N SER A 35 8.44 -1.54 12.40
CA SER A 35 9.49 -1.86 13.37
C SER A 35 9.63 -0.80 14.47
N CYS A 36 9.32 0.47 14.18
CA CYS A 36 9.42 1.58 15.14
C CYS A 36 8.29 2.63 14.96
N PRO A 37 7.03 2.32 15.32
CA PRO A 37 5.90 3.23 15.11
C PRO A 37 6.04 4.56 15.88
N ARG A 38 6.68 4.52 17.07
CA ARG A 38 6.98 5.71 17.88
C ARG A 38 8.00 6.64 17.22
N ASP A 39 9.05 6.10 16.62
CA ASP A 39 10.09 6.90 15.95
C ASP A 39 9.58 7.48 14.62
N TYR A 40 8.71 6.76 13.92
CA TYR A 40 7.98 7.30 12.76
C TYR A 40 7.09 8.47 13.19
N GLY A 41 6.34 8.30 14.30
CA GLY A 41 5.53 9.31 14.98
C GLY A 41 6.25 10.64 15.20
N ALA A 42 7.49 10.58 15.70
CA ALA A 42 8.27 11.75 16.07
C ALA A 42 8.89 12.50 14.86
N ARG A 43 9.00 11.89 13.68
CA ARG A 43 9.74 12.45 12.54
C ARG A 43 8.93 12.64 11.26
N ALA A 44 7.92 11.82 11.02
CA ALA A 44 7.27 11.69 9.71
C ALA A 44 5.73 11.72 9.76
N GLY A 45 5.13 11.61 10.95
CA GLY A 45 3.69 11.59 11.17
C GLY A 45 3.20 10.26 11.73
N GLN A 46 1.91 9.97 11.62
CA GLN A 46 1.31 8.74 12.14
C GLN A 46 1.48 7.55 11.18
N TYR A 47 1.77 6.39 11.75
CA TYR A 47 1.57 5.09 11.10
C TYR A 47 0.31 4.43 11.71
N PRO A 48 -0.87 4.51 11.04
CA PRO A 48 -2.16 4.18 11.63
C PRO A 48 -2.43 2.66 11.64
N ALA A 49 -1.59 1.92 12.36
CA ALA A 49 -1.71 0.47 12.59
C ALA A 49 -1.59 0.15 14.08
N ALA A 50 -2.43 -0.76 14.57
CA ALA A 50 -2.46 -1.28 15.94
C ALA A 50 -1.64 -2.58 16.07
N HIS A 51 -1.41 -3.28 14.95
CA HIS A 51 -0.63 -4.51 14.86
C HIS A 51 -0.04 -4.65 13.45
N ASP A 52 0.97 -5.51 13.31
CA ASP A 52 1.85 -5.52 12.14
C ASP A 52 1.11 -5.79 10.82
N ASN A 53 0.13 -6.70 10.81
CA ASN A 53 -0.65 -7.02 9.61
C ASN A 53 -1.89 -6.13 9.40
N GLU A 54 -2.12 -5.03 10.15
CA GLU A 54 -3.37 -4.28 9.99
C GLU A 54 -3.47 -3.55 8.64
N HIS A 55 -2.36 -3.06 8.08
CA HIS A 55 -2.37 -2.46 6.74
C HIS A 55 -2.62 -3.50 5.64
N PHE A 56 -2.19 -4.76 5.84
CA PHE A 56 -2.57 -5.87 4.97
C PHE A 56 -4.08 -6.09 5.00
N LEU A 57 -4.65 -6.25 6.19
CA LEU A 57 -6.09 -6.46 6.37
C LEU A 57 -6.92 -5.29 5.85
N ALA A 58 -6.46 -4.05 6.04
CA ALA A 58 -7.13 -2.86 5.52
C ALA A 58 -7.09 -2.81 3.99
N ALA A 59 -5.95 -3.13 3.38
CA ALA A 59 -5.83 -3.20 1.92
C ALA A 59 -6.70 -4.32 1.33
N TYR A 60 -6.74 -5.48 1.98
CA TYR A 60 -7.65 -6.58 1.62
C TYR A 60 -9.12 -6.15 1.68
N ASP A 61 -9.55 -5.52 2.78
CA ASP A 61 -10.93 -5.05 3.01
C ASP A 61 -11.37 -4.00 1.98
N VAL A 62 -10.53 -3.00 1.69
CA VAL A 62 -10.88 -1.94 0.73
C VAL A 62 -10.98 -2.46 -0.72
N GLN A 63 -10.20 -3.50 -1.03
CA GLN A 63 -10.21 -4.20 -2.32
C GLN A 63 -11.25 -5.32 -2.40
N GLY A 64 -12.03 -5.54 -1.34
CA GLY A 64 -13.04 -6.60 -1.30
C GLY A 64 -12.47 -8.02 -1.40
N GLY A 65 -11.20 -8.21 -1.02
CA GLY A 65 -10.53 -9.52 -1.09
C GLY A 65 -10.18 -10.00 -2.49
N GLU A 66 -10.20 -9.14 -3.51
CA GLU A 66 -10.08 -9.57 -4.91
C GLU A 66 -8.74 -10.24 -5.27
N PHE A 67 -7.63 -9.84 -4.64
CA PHE A 67 -6.28 -10.22 -5.08
C PHE A 67 -5.57 -11.24 -4.19
N VAL A 68 -6.16 -11.59 -3.06
CA VAL A 68 -5.56 -12.50 -2.09
C VAL A 68 -6.47 -13.71 -1.99
N HIS A 69 -5.88 -14.90 -2.13
CA HIS A 69 -6.63 -16.15 -2.00
C HIS A 69 -7.00 -16.41 -0.54
N GLY A 70 -8.25 -16.86 -0.34
CA GLY A 70 -8.80 -17.21 0.97
C GLY A 70 -9.59 -16.06 1.59
N GLU A 71 -10.63 -16.42 2.33
CA GLU A 71 -11.41 -15.45 3.10
C GLU A 71 -10.65 -15.08 4.38
N LEU A 72 -10.61 -13.78 4.69
CA LEU A 72 -10.05 -13.23 5.92
C LEU A 72 -11.14 -12.50 6.70
N PRO A 73 -11.96 -13.20 7.51
CA PRO A 73 -13.03 -12.56 8.29
C PRO A 73 -12.53 -11.43 9.19
N GLU A 74 -11.30 -11.51 9.69
CA GLU A 74 -10.65 -10.50 10.51
C GLU A 74 -10.40 -9.17 9.76
N ALA A 75 -10.41 -9.18 8.43
CA ALA A 75 -10.28 -7.99 7.61
C ALA A 75 -11.54 -7.11 7.66
N ALA A 76 -12.68 -7.64 8.09
CA ALA A 76 -13.94 -6.90 8.12
C ALA A 76 -13.79 -5.55 8.87
N GLY A 77 -13.99 -4.46 8.12
CA GLY A 77 -13.90 -3.09 8.63
C GLY A 77 -12.49 -2.62 9.00
N ALA A 78 -11.44 -3.37 8.65
CA ALA A 78 -10.05 -2.98 8.89
C ALA A 78 -9.73 -1.65 8.19
N TRP A 79 -10.27 -1.44 6.98
CA TRP A 79 -10.06 -0.19 6.25
C TRP A 79 -10.63 1.01 7.02
N GLU A 80 -11.86 0.91 7.51
CA GLU A 80 -12.48 2.03 8.24
C GLU A 80 -11.81 2.30 9.59
N ARG A 81 -11.24 1.28 10.25
CA ARG A 81 -10.43 1.49 11.46
C ARG A 81 -9.17 2.29 11.15
N VAL A 82 -8.46 1.94 10.08
CA VAL A 82 -7.25 2.66 9.61
C VAL A 82 -7.61 4.08 9.18
N ALA A 83 -8.57 4.24 8.27
CA ALA A 83 -8.99 5.53 7.73
C ALA A 83 -9.56 6.44 8.85
N GLY A 84 -10.29 5.87 9.81
CA GLY A 84 -10.77 6.58 10.98
C GLY A 84 -9.66 7.13 11.88
N ARG A 85 -8.52 6.43 12.02
CA ARG A 85 -7.35 6.95 12.72
C ARG A 85 -6.69 8.10 11.96
N VAL A 86 -6.58 7.98 10.64
CA VAL A 86 -6.08 9.05 9.76
C VAL A 86 -6.91 10.32 9.89
N ARG A 87 -8.24 10.21 9.76
CA ARG A 87 -9.16 11.36 9.86
C ARG A 87 -9.12 12.07 11.23
N LYS A 88 -8.71 11.37 12.29
CA LYS A 88 -8.60 11.91 13.66
C LYS A 88 -7.22 12.50 13.98
N HIS A 89 -6.23 12.28 13.12
CA HIS A 89 -4.87 12.73 13.35
C HIS A 89 -4.62 14.08 12.66
N CYS A 90 -4.24 15.11 13.42
CA CYS A 90 -3.65 16.31 12.85
C CYS A 90 -2.20 16.02 12.46
N GLY A 91 -1.94 15.81 11.17
CA GLY A 91 -0.60 15.61 10.64
C GLY A 91 -0.59 14.64 9.46
N ARG A 92 0.63 14.25 9.06
CA ARG A 92 0.85 13.27 8.00
C ARG A 92 0.49 11.88 8.50
N SER A 93 -0.18 11.09 7.68
CA SER A 93 -0.34 9.65 7.93
C SER A 93 0.22 8.84 6.78
N LEU A 94 0.81 7.69 7.07
CA LEU A 94 1.29 6.75 6.06
C LEU A 94 0.48 5.45 6.12
N ILE A 95 -0.23 5.12 5.04
CA ILE A 95 -0.81 3.79 4.85
C ILE A 95 0.07 3.04 3.85
N SER A 96 0.55 1.84 4.19
CA SER A 96 1.49 1.13 3.33
C SER A 96 1.25 -0.36 3.35
N HIS A 97 0.94 -0.93 2.19
CA HIS A 97 0.98 -2.37 1.95
C HIS A 97 1.13 -2.64 0.45
N GLU A 98 1.92 -3.65 0.08
CA GLU A 98 2.26 -3.91 -1.33
C GLU A 98 1.03 -4.24 -2.20
N ILE A 99 0.03 -4.92 -1.64
CA ILE A 99 -1.20 -5.27 -2.38
C ILE A 99 -2.02 -4.04 -2.78
N LEU A 100 -1.82 -2.87 -2.17
CA LEU A 100 -2.46 -1.62 -2.62
C LEU A 100 -2.06 -1.26 -4.05
N ALA A 101 -0.90 -1.74 -4.54
CA ALA A 101 -0.46 -1.56 -5.92
C ALA A 101 -1.37 -2.28 -6.94
N LEU A 102 -2.17 -3.25 -6.49
CA LEU A 102 -3.14 -3.99 -7.33
C LEU A 102 -4.49 -3.26 -7.45
N SER A 103 -4.65 -2.10 -6.80
CA SER A 103 -5.93 -1.38 -6.77
C SER A 103 -6.42 -0.98 -8.15
N ARG A 104 -7.67 -1.34 -8.46
CA ARG A 104 -8.41 -0.90 -9.65
C ARG A 104 -9.13 0.43 -9.40
N PRO A 105 -9.65 1.10 -10.45
CA PRO A 105 -10.31 2.41 -10.29
C PRO A 105 -11.36 2.46 -9.18
N GLN A 106 -12.21 1.44 -9.06
CA GLN A 106 -13.23 1.38 -8.00
C GLN A 106 -12.65 1.31 -6.58
N HIS A 107 -11.49 0.67 -6.41
CA HIS A 107 -10.79 0.63 -5.12
C HIS A 107 -10.22 2.01 -4.78
N ILE A 108 -9.66 2.69 -5.77
CA ILE A 108 -9.13 4.06 -5.61
C ILE A 108 -10.24 5.03 -5.22
N GLU A 109 -11.42 4.94 -5.85
CA GLU A 109 -12.58 5.74 -5.50
C GLU A 109 -13.03 5.51 -4.05
N ARG A 110 -13.12 4.25 -3.62
CA ARG A 110 -13.44 3.89 -2.22
C ARG A 110 -12.40 4.43 -1.24
N ILE A 111 -11.11 4.28 -1.57
CA ILE A 111 -9.99 4.81 -0.77
C ILE A 111 -10.12 6.33 -0.63
N ALA A 112 -10.24 7.05 -1.75
CA ALA A 112 -10.32 8.50 -1.77
C ALA A 112 -11.57 9.02 -1.02
N ALA A 113 -12.73 8.39 -1.24
CA ALA A 113 -13.97 8.76 -0.55
C ALA A 113 -13.85 8.55 0.96
N SER A 114 -13.26 7.43 1.40
CA SER A 114 -13.08 7.16 2.83
C SER A 114 -12.11 8.13 3.50
N LEU A 115 -11.12 8.66 2.78
CA LEU A 115 -10.13 9.57 3.35
C LEU A 115 -10.58 11.03 3.29
N HIS A 116 -11.66 11.36 2.57
CA HIS A 116 -12.19 12.72 2.51
C HIS A 116 -12.47 13.30 3.93
N PRO A 117 -12.13 14.58 4.20
CA PRO A 117 -11.55 15.59 3.30
C PRO A 117 -10.03 15.57 3.17
N VAL A 118 -9.34 14.57 3.73
CA VAL A 118 -7.88 14.54 3.82
C VAL A 118 -7.25 14.40 2.42
N PRO A 119 -6.28 15.27 2.05
CA PRO A 119 -5.51 15.12 0.82
C PRO A 119 -4.73 13.81 0.77
N VAL A 120 -4.86 13.07 -0.34
CA VAL A 120 -4.16 11.80 -0.57
C VAL A 120 -3.06 11.98 -1.60
N HIS A 121 -1.85 11.56 -1.24
CA HIS A 121 -0.68 11.49 -2.12
C HIS A 121 -0.26 10.03 -2.28
N VAL A 122 -0.05 9.61 -3.53
CA VAL A 122 0.39 8.25 -3.85
C VAL A 122 1.90 8.28 -4.14
N ILE A 123 2.66 7.47 -3.41
CA ILE A 123 4.07 7.19 -3.68
C ILE A 123 4.13 5.81 -4.33
N VAL A 124 4.62 5.80 -5.57
CA VAL A 124 4.92 4.57 -6.30
C VAL A 124 6.42 4.35 -6.30
N MET A 125 6.85 3.15 -5.90
CA MET A 125 8.25 2.73 -5.99
C MET A 125 8.36 1.63 -7.04
N GLY A 126 9.18 1.87 -8.05
CA GLY A 126 9.55 0.88 -9.06
C GLY A 126 10.92 0.28 -8.76
N ARG A 127 11.14 -0.95 -9.22
CA ARG A 127 12.45 -1.61 -9.24
C ARG A 127 12.78 -2.02 -10.67
N CYS A 128 14.07 -2.12 -10.99
CA CYS A 128 14.52 -2.64 -12.28
C CYS A 128 14.04 -4.09 -12.44
N LEU A 129 13.50 -4.44 -13.61
CA LEU A 129 13.01 -5.79 -13.87
C LEU A 129 14.11 -6.85 -13.70
N ALA A 130 15.35 -6.51 -14.06
CA ALA A 130 16.52 -7.36 -13.86
C ALA A 130 16.77 -7.72 -12.38
N ASP A 131 16.34 -6.88 -11.45
CA ASP A 131 16.44 -7.14 -10.00
C ASP A 131 15.18 -7.82 -9.45
N VAL A 132 14.02 -7.54 -10.04
CA VAL A 132 12.72 -8.10 -9.61
C VAL A 132 12.63 -9.57 -9.98
N LEU A 133 12.98 -9.97 -11.20
CA LEU A 133 12.80 -11.35 -11.66
C LEU A 133 13.58 -12.37 -10.79
N PRO A 134 14.87 -12.19 -10.48
CA PRO A 134 15.59 -13.11 -9.59
C PRO A 134 15.02 -13.12 -8.18
N SER A 135 14.62 -11.95 -7.65
CA SER A 135 14.02 -11.83 -6.32
C SER A 135 12.69 -12.57 -6.22
N THR A 136 11.83 -12.44 -7.23
CA THR A 136 10.53 -13.13 -7.26
C THR A 136 10.69 -14.63 -7.47
N TYR A 137 11.66 -15.07 -8.27
CA TYR A 137 12.01 -16.49 -8.40
C TYR A 137 12.44 -17.09 -7.07
N GLN A 138 13.36 -16.43 -6.36
CA GLN A 138 13.81 -16.88 -5.05
C GLN A 138 12.65 -16.98 -4.05
N GLU A 139 11.74 -16.01 -4.07
CA GLU A 139 10.55 -16.04 -3.21
C GLU A 139 9.63 -17.22 -3.54
N LYS A 140 9.43 -17.52 -4.84
CA LYS A 140 8.63 -18.65 -5.30
C LYS A 140 9.23 -19.99 -4.85
N VAL A 141 10.54 -20.16 -5.01
CA VAL A 141 11.28 -21.35 -4.55
C VAL A 141 11.13 -21.53 -3.04
N LYS A 142 11.30 -20.45 -2.28
CA LYS A 142 11.19 -20.47 -0.81
C LYS A 142 9.79 -20.81 -0.31
N GLN A 143 8.75 -20.25 -0.92
CA GLN A 143 7.39 -20.27 -0.32
C GLN A 143 6.42 -21.24 -0.97
N ARG A 144 6.61 -21.62 -2.23
CA ARG A 144 5.56 -22.28 -3.01
C ARG A 144 6.02 -23.54 -3.74
N ASP A 145 7.17 -23.46 -4.41
CA ASP A 145 7.60 -24.50 -5.34
C ASP A 145 9.13 -24.62 -5.35
N PRO A 146 9.71 -25.42 -4.46
CA PRO A 146 11.16 -25.52 -4.32
C PRO A 146 11.87 -26.13 -5.54
N ASP A 147 11.13 -26.79 -6.42
CA ASP A 147 11.66 -27.52 -7.57
C ASP A 147 11.55 -26.73 -8.89
N VAL A 148 10.91 -25.55 -8.89
CA VAL A 148 10.80 -24.73 -10.11
C VAL A 148 12.17 -24.28 -10.60
N SER A 149 12.47 -24.55 -11.87
CA SER A 149 13.71 -24.09 -12.50
C SER A 149 13.61 -22.62 -12.93
N TRP A 150 14.75 -21.94 -13.03
CA TRP A 150 14.81 -20.57 -13.53
C TRP A 150 14.26 -20.41 -14.96
N PRO A 151 14.60 -21.29 -15.94
CA PRO A 151 13.99 -21.24 -17.26
C PRO A 151 12.45 -21.40 -17.25
N ASP A 152 11.92 -22.33 -16.45
CA ASP A 152 10.46 -22.54 -16.36
C ASP A 152 9.76 -21.34 -15.72
N PHE A 153 10.38 -20.73 -14.71
CA PHE A 153 9.91 -19.49 -14.10
C PHE A 153 9.84 -18.34 -15.12
N LEU A 154 10.89 -18.13 -15.91
CA LEU A 154 10.93 -17.08 -16.93
C LEU A 154 9.90 -17.34 -18.03
N GLY A 155 9.78 -18.58 -18.51
CA GLY A 155 8.79 -18.95 -19.52
C GLY A 155 7.35 -18.70 -19.08
N ASN A 156 7.08 -18.67 -17.76
CA ASN A 156 5.77 -18.34 -17.22
C ASN A 156 5.56 -16.83 -16.98
N CYS A 157 6.63 -16.02 -16.93
CA CYS A 157 6.52 -14.57 -16.81
C CYS A 157 6.09 -13.91 -18.13
N ASP A 158 6.45 -14.50 -19.27
CA ASP A 158 6.13 -14.00 -20.61
C ASP A 158 4.69 -14.33 -21.06
N ARG A 159 3.91 -15.02 -20.21
CA ARG A 159 2.54 -15.40 -20.52
C ARG A 159 1.54 -14.29 -20.18
N PRO A 160 0.54 -14.03 -21.03
CA PRO A 160 -0.51 -13.04 -20.78
C PRO A 160 -1.51 -13.45 -19.68
N ASP A 161 -1.45 -14.68 -19.18
CA ASP A 161 -2.13 -15.16 -17.97
C ASP A 161 -1.12 -15.54 -16.86
N GLY A 162 0.15 -15.20 -17.06
CA GLY A 162 1.22 -15.41 -16.10
C GLY A 162 1.08 -14.48 -14.90
N MET A 163 2.00 -14.61 -13.93
CA MET A 163 2.08 -13.75 -12.74
C MET A 163 2.05 -12.23 -13.03
N TRP A 164 2.36 -11.84 -14.27
CA TRP A 164 2.43 -10.45 -14.74
C TRP A 164 1.45 -10.13 -15.88
N GLY A 165 0.61 -11.09 -16.28
CA GLY A 165 -0.32 -11.00 -17.42
C GLY A 165 -1.74 -10.61 -17.02
#